data_AF-A0A939UMI1-F1
#
_entry.id   AF-A0A939UMI1-F1
#
_cell.length_a   1.000
_cell.length_b   1.000
_cell.length_c   1.000
_cell.angle_alpha   90.00
_cell.angle_beta   90.00
_cell.angle_gamma   90.00
#
_symmetry.space_group_name_H-M   'P 1'
#
loop_
_entity.id
_entity.type
_entity.pdbx_description
1 polymer ?
#
loop_
_entity_poly.entity_id
_entity_poly.type
_entity_poly.pdbx_seq_one_letter_code
_entity_poly.pdbx_strand_id
1 'polypeptide(L)'
;STIIKIVLTAIAVLYTLAAMIRLAYFNVLEDERQKTEDGANKTYVGLPVTSAALIFPTILLIHIFCSANLTILYFIFLAIVGFLFVSHIQVKKPTLKAVLIMIGIGLLEAGILAYIFIVMKNQ
;
A
#
# COMPACT_ATOMS: atom_id res chain seq x y z
N SER A 1 -18.88 -11.00 -16.52
CA SER A 1 -19.30 -12.25 -15.85
C SER A 1 -19.45 -12.00 -14.36
N THR A 2 -20.59 -12.33 -13.77
CA THR A 2 -20.86 -12.17 -12.32
C THR A 2 -19.84 -12.93 -11.47
N ILE A 3 -19.37 -14.08 -11.96
CA ILE A 3 -18.32 -14.89 -11.31
C ILE A 3 -17.04 -14.09 -11.13
N ILE A 4 -16.60 -13.36 -12.16
CA ILE A 4 -15.40 -12.52 -12.09
C ILE A 4 -15.59 -11.46 -11.00
N LYS A 5 -16.75 -10.79 -10.95
CA LYS A 5 -17.02 -9.78 -9.91
C LYS A 5 -16.91 -10.36 -8.50
N ILE A 6 -17.50 -11.54 -8.27
CA ILE A 6 -17.44 -12.24 -6.97
C ILE A 6 -15.99 -12.54 -6.58
N VAL A 7 -15.18 -13.05 -7.52
CA VAL A 7 -13.76 -13.35 -7.27
C VAL A 7 -12.98 -12.09 -6.93
N LEU A 8 -13.17 -11.00 -7.68
CA LEU A 8 -12.49 -9.73 -7.41
C LEU A 8 -12.89 -9.13 -6.06
N THR A 9 -14.17 -9.20 -5.69
CA THR A 9 -14.65 -8.75 -4.38
C THR A 9 -14.05 -9.59 -3.24
N ALA A 10 -13.95 -10.90 -3.40
CA ALA A 10 -13.33 -11.76 -2.40
C ALA A 10 -11.84 -11.40 -2.18
N ILE A 11 -11.10 -11.14 -3.26
CA ILE A 11 -9.70 -10.69 -3.19
C ILE A 11 -9.59 -9.35 -2.44
N ALA A 12 -10.51 -8.40 -2.69
CA ALA A 12 -10.53 -7.12 -1.99
C ALA A 12 -10.78 -7.28 -0.48
N VAL A 13 -11.73 -8.13 -0.10
CA VAL A 13 -12.02 -8.42 1.32
C VAL A 13 -10.79 -9.05 2.00
N LEU A 14 -10.17 -10.06 1.38
CA LEU A 14 -8.97 -10.69 1.92
C LEU A 14 -7.81 -9.71 2.06
N TYR A 15 -7.62 -8.81 1.10
CA TYR A 15 -6.62 -7.75 1.16
C TYR A 15 -6.87 -6.81 2.36
N THR A 16 -8.10 -6.34 2.54
CA THR A 16 -8.43 -5.46 3.68
C THR A 16 -8.22 -6.14 5.02
N LEU A 17 -8.58 -7.42 5.13
CA LEU A 17 -8.34 -8.22 6.32
C LEU A 17 -6.84 -8.38 6.61
N ALA A 18 -6.02 -8.70 5.59
CA ALA A 18 -4.58 -8.78 5.72
C ALA A 18 -3.96 -7.45 6.16
N ALA A 19 -4.43 -6.32 5.62
CA ALA A 19 -3.99 -4.99 6.01
C ALA A 19 -4.34 -4.67 7.48
N MET A 20 -5.54 -5.04 7.93
CA MET A 20 -5.96 -4.87 9.33
C MET A 20 -5.13 -5.73 10.29
N ILE A 21 -4.87 -7.00 9.96
CA ILE A 21 -4.01 -7.88 10.76
C ILE A 21 -2.60 -7.29 10.86
N ARG A 22 -2.07 -6.78 9.74
CA ARG A 22 -0.75 -6.14 9.69
C ARG A 22 -0.67 -4.91 10.60
N LEU A 23 -1.71 -4.07 10.60
CA LEU A 23 -1.79 -2.88 11.44
C LEU A 23 -1.93 -3.26 12.92
N ALA A 24 -2.78 -4.23 13.25
CA ALA A 24 -2.94 -4.72 14.61
C ALA A 24 -1.65 -5.34 15.16
N TYR A 25 -0.95 -6.14 14.35
CA TYR A 25 0.35 -6.72 14.71
C TYR A 25 1.40 -5.64 14.98
N PHE A 26 1.41 -4.57 14.17
CA PHE A 26 2.30 -3.44 14.38
C PHE A 26 1.99 -2.71 15.70
N ASN A 27 0.72 -2.43 15.98
CA ASN A 27 0.29 -1.74 17.20
C ASN A 27 0.64 -2.55 18.45
N VAL A 28 0.41 -3.86 18.44
CA VAL A 28 0.76 -4.75 19.57
C VAL A 28 2.28 -4.82 19.73
N LEU A 29 3.04 -4.95 18.63
CA LEU A 29 4.49 -4.98 18.68
C LEU A 29 5.07 -3.64 19.20
N GLU A 30 4.47 -2.50 18.86
CA GLU A 30 4.87 -1.20 19.42
C GLU A 30 4.55 -1.09 20.91
N ASP A 31 3.39 -1.56 21.36
CA ASP A 31 2.99 -1.52 22.77
C ASP A 31 3.91 -2.39 23.66
N GLU A 32 4.26 -3.61 23.21
CA GLU A 32 5.23 -4.47 23.89
C GLU A 32 6.64 -3.84 23.93
N ARG A 33 7.02 -3.06 22.90
CA ARG A 33 8.31 -2.37 22.84
C ARG A 33 8.43 -1.22 23.82
N GLN A 34 7.36 -0.42 23.96
CA GLN A 34 7.31 0.68 24.94
C GLN A 34 7.42 0.16 26.39
N LYS A 35 6.98 -1.08 26.63
CA LYS A 35 7.04 -1.74 27.93
C LYS A 35 8.39 -2.40 28.23
N THR A 36 9.13 -2.83 27.20
CA THR A 36 10.29 -3.74 27.36
C THR A 36 11.65 -3.06 27.09
N GLU A 37 11.73 -2.01 26.25
CA GLU A 37 13.01 -1.38 25.88
C GLU A 37 13.00 0.15 26.04
N ASP A 38 13.90 0.70 26.87
CA ASP A 38 14.22 2.15 26.96
C ASP A 38 15.07 2.64 25.76
N GLY A 39 15.11 1.90 24.66
CA GLY A 39 15.71 2.36 23.42
C GLY A 39 16.48 1.32 22.62
N ALA A 40 16.24 1.40 21.31
CA ALA A 40 17.20 1.13 20.24
C ALA A 40 17.64 -0.32 19.97
N ASN A 41 16.74 -1.16 19.42
CA ASN A 41 17.17 -2.11 18.38
C ASN A 41 16.24 -2.25 17.16
N LYS A 42 16.83 -2.13 15.96
CA LYS A 42 16.21 -1.57 14.73
C LYS A 42 15.82 -2.61 13.68
N THR A 43 14.80 -3.44 13.95
CA THR A 43 14.21 -4.31 12.91
C THR A 43 12.70 -4.30 13.01
N TYR A 44 12.00 -4.07 11.89
CA TYR A 44 10.55 -4.24 11.79
C TYR A 44 10.28 -5.58 11.11
N VAL A 45 9.29 -6.32 11.59
CA VAL A 45 8.81 -7.52 10.91
C VAL A 45 7.71 -7.08 9.97
N GLY A 46 7.86 -7.26 8.66
CA GLY A 46 6.91 -7.12 7.54
C GLY A 46 6.91 -5.77 6.79
N LEU A 47 6.26 -5.74 5.61
CA LEU A 47 6.10 -4.53 4.81
C LEU A 47 5.12 -3.55 5.50
N PRO A 48 5.42 -2.24 5.59
CA PRO A 48 4.50 -1.28 6.16
C PRO A 48 3.34 -1.02 5.18
N VAL A 49 2.12 -0.94 5.73
CA VAL A 49 0.89 -0.67 4.95
C VAL A 49 0.97 0.70 4.24
N THR A 50 1.81 1.60 4.73
CA THR A 50 2.11 2.90 4.10
C THR A 50 2.70 2.78 2.70
N SER A 51 3.45 1.71 2.39
CA SER A 51 3.97 1.51 1.03
C SER A 51 2.85 1.22 0.02
N ALA A 52 1.76 0.57 0.45
CA ALA A 52 0.62 0.32 -0.43
C ALA A 52 -0.12 1.61 -0.81
N ALA A 53 -0.06 2.65 0.03
CA ALA A 53 -0.64 3.95 -0.24
C ALA A 53 0.02 4.70 -1.42
N LEU A 54 1.24 4.31 -1.83
CA LEU A 54 1.90 4.80 -3.05
C LEU A 54 1.73 3.85 -4.24
N ILE A 55 1.64 2.55 -3.99
CA ILE A 55 1.50 1.55 -5.06
C ILE A 55 0.17 1.71 -5.81
N PHE A 56 -0.94 2.03 -5.14
CA PHE A 56 -2.22 2.16 -5.84
C PHE A 56 -2.34 3.44 -6.68
N PRO A 57 -1.94 4.64 -6.19
CA PRO A 57 -1.91 5.84 -7.02
C PRO A 57 -1.00 5.72 -8.25
N THR A 58 0.17 5.07 -8.11
CA THR A 58 1.05 4.81 -9.27
C THR A 58 0.38 3.91 -10.31
N ILE A 59 -0.25 2.81 -9.89
CA ILE A 59 -0.98 1.92 -10.82
C ILE A 59 -2.12 2.67 -11.50
N LEU A 60 -2.83 3.55 -10.76
CA LEU A 60 -3.89 4.38 -11.33
C LEU A 60 -3.35 5.37 -12.38
N LEU A 61 -2.22 6.03 -12.11
CA LEU A 61 -1.58 6.91 -13.08
C LEU A 61 -1.19 6.15 -14.35
N ILE A 62 -0.58 4.96 -14.21
CA ILE A 62 -0.22 4.11 -15.36
C ILE A 62 -1.46 3.74 -16.17
N HIS A 63 -2.59 3.44 -15.51
CA HIS A 63 -3.87 3.15 -16.19
C HIS A 63 -4.46 4.35 -16.93
N ILE A 64 -4.27 5.56 -16.42
CA ILE A 64 -4.73 6.79 -17.11
C ILE A 64 -3.89 7.05 -18.36
N PHE A 65 -2.58 6.86 -18.29
CA PHE A 65 -1.67 7.11 -19.41
C PHE A 65 -1.66 5.99 -20.46
N CYS A 66 -1.81 4.74 -20.03
CA CYS A 66 -1.90 3.59 -20.91
C CYS A 66 -3.38 3.22 -20.97
N SER A 67 -4.10 3.68 -22.01
CA SER A 67 -5.54 3.46 -22.28
C SER A 67 -5.94 1.97 -22.48
N ALA A 68 -5.38 1.07 -21.69
CA ALA A 68 -5.57 -0.37 -21.68
C ALA A 68 -6.38 -0.77 -20.44
N ASN A 69 -7.16 -1.84 -20.56
CA ASN A 69 -7.95 -2.39 -19.46
C ASN A 69 -7.04 -3.05 -18.39
N LEU A 70 -6.40 -2.25 -17.53
CA LEU A 70 -5.52 -2.73 -16.46
C LEU A 70 -6.28 -3.18 -15.20
N THR A 71 -7.62 -3.27 -15.24
CA THR A 71 -8.44 -3.69 -14.09
C THR A 71 -8.00 -5.05 -13.55
N ILE A 72 -7.76 -6.02 -14.42
CA ILE A 72 -7.30 -7.37 -13.99
C ILE A 72 -5.91 -7.27 -13.35
N LEU A 73 -5.02 -6.48 -13.95
CA LEU A 73 -3.67 -6.26 -13.43
C LEU A 73 -3.71 -5.61 -12.04
N TYR A 74 -4.59 -4.64 -11.82
CA TYR A 74 -4.80 -4.01 -10.52
C TYR A 74 -5.16 -5.03 -9.43
N PHE A 75 -6.11 -5.94 -9.71
CA PHE A 75 -6.49 -6.98 -8.74
C PHE A 75 -5.42 -8.04 -8.53
N ILE A 76 -4.60 -8.34 -9.54
CA ILE A 76 -3.41 -9.19 -9.38
C ILE A 76 -2.41 -8.53 -8.41
N PHE A 77 -2.12 -7.24 -8.61
CA PHE A 77 -1.27 -6.48 -7.69
C PHE A 77 -1.85 -6.43 -6.29
N LEU A 78 -3.17 -6.26 -6.15
CA LEU A 78 -3.86 -6.25 -4.87
C LEU A 78 -3.70 -7.59 -4.12
N ALA A 79 -3.83 -8.72 -4.82
CA ALA A 79 -3.58 -10.05 -4.25
C ALA A 79 -2.11 -10.24 -3.83
N ILE A 80 -1.16 -9.79 -4.66
CA ILE A 80 0.28 -9.86 -4.37
C ILE A 80 0.61 -9.02 -3.13
N VAL A 81 0.18 -7.76 -3.06
CA VAL A 81 0.44 -6.88 -1.91
C VAL A 81 -0.21 -7.44 -0.64
N GLY A 82 -1.44 -7.98 -0.74
CA GLY A 82 -2.10 -8.66 0.37
C GLY A 82 -1.31 -9.86 0.90
N PHE A 83 -0.76 -10.68 0.01
CA PHE A 83 0.12 -11.78 0.38
C PHE A 83 1.42 -11.28 1.03
N LEU A 84 2.02 -10.21 0.49
CA LEU A 84 3.23 -9.59 1.04
C LEU A 84 3.01 -9.00 2.44
N PHE A 85 1.79 -8.58 2.79
CA PHE A 85 1.46 -8.13 4.15
C PHE A 85 1.49 -9.27 5.16
N VAL A 86 0.98 -10.45 4.80
CA VAL A 86 0.96 -11.61 5.70
C VAL A 86 2.32 -12.31 5.73
N SER A 87 3.08 -12.25 4.63
CA SER A 87 4.39 -12.86 4.53
C SER A 87 5.38 -12.28 5.55
N HIS A 88 6.13 -13.17 6.19
CA HIS A 88 7.08 -12.84 7.26
C HIS A 88 8.40 -12.27 6.71
N ILE A 89 8.32 -11.17 5.96
CA ILE A 89 9.50 -10.48 5.43
C ILE A 89 10.04 -9.56 6.52
N GLN A 90 11.22 -9.83 7.07
CA GLN A 90 11.86 -8.93 8.02
C GLN A 90 12.40 -7.69 7.26
N VAL A 91 11.78 -6.53 7.47
CA VAL A 91 12.14 -5.29 6.78
C VAL A 91 12.94 -4.40 7.74
N LYS A 92 14.18 -4.09 7.37
CA LYS A 92 15.04 -3.18 8.12
C LYS A 92 14.39 -1.79 8.19
N LYS A 93 14.49 -1.13 9.35
CA LYS A 93 13.88 0.18 9.62
C LYS A 93 14.11 1.15 8.45
N PRO A 94 13.06 1.67 7.78
CA PRO A 94 13.25 2.72 6.79
C PRO A 94 13.81 3.95 7.52
N THR A 95 15.01 4.38 7.12
CA THR A 95 15.65 5.59 7.64
C THR A 95 14.75 6.80 7.45
N LEU A 96 14.85 7.83 8.29
CA LEU A 96 14.12 9.10 8.12
C LEU A 96 14.19 9.65 6.69
N LYS A 97 15.36 9.51 6.03
CA LYS A 97 15.56 9.85 4.61
C LYS A 97 14.63 9.08 3.68
N ALA A 98 14.44 7.77 3.90
CA ALA A 98 13.54 6.95 3.09
C ALA A 98 12.07 7.35 3.31
N VAL A 99 11.68 7.69 4.54
CA VAL A 99 10.34 8.22 4.84
C VAL A 99 10.12 9.57 4.14
N LEU A 100 11.10 10.47 4.16
CA LEU A 100 11.02 11.75 3.46
C LEU A 100 10.90 11.59 1.93
N ILE A 101 11.64 10.65 1.35
CA ILE A 101 11.52 10.31 -0.08
C ILE A 101 10.11 9.76 -0.38
N MET A 102 9.58 8.88 0.46
CA MET A 102 8.24 8.32 0.33
C MET A 102 7.15 9.41 0.36
N ILE A 103 7.29 10.39 1.26
CA ILE A 103 6.40 11.56 1.32
C ILE A 103 6.51 12.40 0.03
N GLY A 104 7.73 12.66 -0.45
CA GLY A 104 7.95 13.41 -1.69
C GLY A 104 7.30 12.74 -2.90
N ILE A 105 7.43 11.42 -3.02
CA ILE A 105 6.78 10.63 -4.07
C ILE A 105 5.25 10.73 -3.95
N GLY A 106 4.70 10.57 -2.74
CA GLY A 106 3.26 10.68 -2.52
C GLY A 106 2.68 12.06 -2.84
N LEU A 107 3.39 13.14 -2.50
CA LEU A 107 2.98 14.50 -2.86
C LEU A 107 3.01 14.72 -4.39
N LEU A 108 4.02 14.18 -5.06
CA LEU A 108 4.14 14.24 -6.51
C LEU A 108 2.99 13.50 -7.18
N GLU A 109 2.71 12.26 -6.78
CA GLU A 109 1.59 11.46 -7.31
C GLU A 109 0.24 12.14 -7.09
N ALA A 110 0.01 12.67 -5.89
CA ALA A 110 -1.21 13.41 -5.56
C ALA A 110 -1.35 14.68 -6.42
N GLY A 111 -0.26 15.42 -6.61
CA GLY A 111 -0.23 16.62 -7.46
C GLY A 111 -0.56 16.30 -8.92
N ILE A 112 0.03 15.23 -9.48
CA ILE A 112 -0.26 14.79 -10.86
C ILE A 112 -1.72 14.36 -11.00
N LEU A 113 -2.24 13.57 -10.07
CA LEU A 113 -3.64 13.14 -10.08
C LEU A 113 -4.60 14.33 -9.96
N ALA A 114 -4.31 15.29 -9.09
CA ALA A 114 -5.10 16.51 -8.95
C ALA A 114 -5.08 17.37 -10.23
N TYR A 115 -3.91 17.50 -10.87
CA TYR A 115 -3.78 18.19 -12.15
C TYR A 115 -4.61 17.52 -13.24
N ILE A 116 -4.47 16.20 -13.41
CA ILE A 116 -5.26 15.41 -14.38
C ILE A 116 -6.75 15.59 -14.10
N PHE A 117 -7.17 15.49 -12.84
CA PHE A 117 -8.57 15.65 -12.45
C PHE A 117 -9.11 17.05 -12.81
N ILE A 118 -8.34 18.11 -12.55
CA ILE A 118 -8.72 19.48 -12.91
C ILE A 118 -8.83 19.63 -14.44
N VAL A 119 -7.84 19.14 -15.19
CA VAL A 119 -7.83 19.22 -16.67
C VAL A 119 -8.98 18.44 -17.29
N MET A 120 -9.26 17.23 -16.81
CA MET A 120 -10.38 16.42 -17.30
C MET A 120 -11.73 17.01 -16.95
N LYS A 121 -11.87 17.70 -15.81
CA LYS A 121 -13.11 18.40 -15.43
C LYS A 121 -13.35 19.66 -16.29
N ASN A 122 -12.28 20.26 -16.81
CA ASN A 122 -12.33 21.49 -17.61
C ASN A 122 -12.44 21.23 -19.13
N GLN A 123 -12.53 19.96 -19.54
CA GLN A 123 -12.85 19.49 -20.89
C GLN A 123 -14.31 19.07 -20.95
#